data_AF-A0A7K3YK42-F1
#
_entry.id   AF-A0A7K3YK42-F1
#
_cell.length_a   1.000
_cell.length_b   1.000
_cell.length_c   1.000
_cell.angle_alpha   90.00
_cell.angle_beta   90.00
_cell.angle_gamma   90.00
#
_symmetry.space_group_name_H-M   'P 1'
#
loop_
_entity.id
_entity.type
_entity.pdbx_description
1 polymer ?
#
loop_
_entity_poly.entity_id
_entity_poly.type
_entity_poly.pdbx_seq_one_letter_code
_entity_poly.pdbx_strand_id
1 'polypeptide(L)' 'GYYYASIPSLPGCFTQAKTYEELIRRLDEAISLYLEVNEPPEPDELREFVGVQRVEVESCQG' A
#
# COMPACT_ATOMS: atom_id res chain seq x y z
N GLY A 1 -3.70 4.67 16.70
CA GLY A 1 -3.99 4.69 15.26
C GLY A 1 -3.78 3.32 14.65
N TYR A 2 -3.83 3.24 13.33
CA TYR A 2 -3.43 2.08 12.54
C TYR A 2 -2.49 2.56 11.44
N TYR A 3 -1.59 1.69 11.01
CA TYR A 3 -0.90 1.81 9.74
C TYR A 3 -1.79 1.21 8.65
N TYR A 4 -1.82 1.84 7.49
CA TYR A 4 -2.55 1.39 6.31
C TYR A 4 -1.61 1.46 5.11
N ALA A 5 -1.70 0.47 4.22
CA ALA A 5 -0.96 0.45 2.97
C ALA A 5 -1.88 0.06 1.81
N SER A 6 -1.65 0.70 0.66
CA SER A 6 -2.27 0.42 -0.62
C SER A 6 -1.21 0.41 -1.71
N ILE A 7 -1.46 -0.36 -2.77
CA ILE A 7 -0.52 -0.49 -3.88
C ILE A 7 -1.22 -0.02 -5.15
N PRO A 8 -0.90 1.18 -5.66
CA PRO A 8 -1.60 1.75 -6.82
C PRO A 8 -1.55 0.89 -8.09
N SER A 9 -0.54 0.03 -8.23
CA SER A 9 -0.41 -0.90 -9.36
C SER A 9 -1.12 -2.23 -9.14
N LEU A 10 -1.63 -2.50 -7.93
CA LEU A 10 -2.41 -3.70 -7.60
C LEU A 10 -3.79 -3.27 -7.05
N PRO A 11 -4.73 -2.84 -7.92
CA PRO A 11 -6.04 -2.37 -7.49
C PRO A 11 -6.76 -3.41 -6.61
N GLY A 12 -7.22 -2.98 -5.45
CA GLY A 12 -7.88 -3.88 -4.48
C GLY A 12 -6.93 -4.51 -3.46
N CYS A 13 -5.62 -4.38 -3.62
CA CYS A 13 -4.63 -4.86 -2.65
C CYS A 13 -4.40 -3.80 -1.56
N PHE A 14 -4.96 -4.05 -0.38
CA PHE A 14 -4.88 -3.17 0.79
C PHE A 14 -4.59 -3.98 2.05
N THR A 15 -3.85 -3.41 2.99
CA THR A 15 -3.68 -4.01 4.32
C THR A 15 -3.58 -2.94 5.40
N GLN A 16 -3.77 -3.35 6.65
CA GLN A 16 -3.64 -2.50 7.83
C GLN A 16 -3.08 -3.28 9.02
N ALA A 17 -2.35 -2.58 9.88
CA ALA A 17 -1.77 -3.17 11.09
C ALA A 17 -1.60 -2.14 12.22
N LYS A 18 -1.37 -2.64 13.44
CA LYS A 18 -1.12 -1.80 14.62
C LYS A 18 0.31 -1.25 14.67
N THR A 19 1.26 -1.97 14.08
CA THR A 19 2.67 -1.57 14.02
C THR A 19 3.13 -1.53 12.57
N TYR A 20 4.21 -0.81 12.31
CA TYR A 20 4.79 -0.71 10.98
C TYR A 20 5.35 -2.07 10.53
N GLU A 21 6.00 -2.80 11.43
CA GLU A 21 6.60 -4.11 11.13
C GLU A 21 5.53 -5.14 10.71
N GLU A 22 4.40 -5.17 11.41
CA GLU A 22 3.29 -6.05 11.07
C GLU A 22 2.59 -5.61 9.78
N LEU A 23 2.58 -4.31 9.46
CA LEU A 23 2.07 -3.81 8.19
C LEU A 23 2.90 -4.36 7.03
N ILE A 24 4.24 -4.25 7.11
CA ILE A 24 5.14 -4.72 6.06
C ILE A 24 5.00 -6.22 5.84
N ARG A 25 4.96 -7.03 6.92
CA ARG A 25 4.76 -8.48 6.81
C ARG A 25 3.45 -8.83 6.09
N ARG A 26 2.35 -8.17 6.44
CA ARG A 26 1.04 -8.39 5.80
C ARG A 26 0.98 -7.86 4.36
N LEU A 27 1.74 -6.81 4.06
CA LEU A 27 1.81 -6.23 2.72
C LEU A 27 2.44 -7.23 1.76
N ASP A 28 3.55 -7.87 2.16
CA ASP A 28 4.21 -8.91 1.38
C ASP A 28 3.29 -10.13 1.12
N GLU A 29 2.55 -10.56 2.15
CA GLU A 29 1.55 -11.64 2.02
C GLU A 29 0.42 -11.24 1.05
N ALA A 30 -0.09 -10.02 1.16
CA ALA A 30 -1.18 -9.53 0.30
C ALA A 30 -0.74 -9.36 -1.16
N ILE A 31 0.50 -8.91 -1.40
CA ILE A 31 1.10 -8.84 -2.74
C ILE A 31 1.20 -10.23 -3.34
N SER A 32 1.77 -11.18 -2.57
CA SER A 32 1.97 -12.55 -3.03
C SER A 32 0.66 -13.20 -3.42
N LEU A 33 -0.35 -13.13 -2.55
CA LEU A 33 -1.69 -13.66 -2.81
C LEU A 33 -2.37 -12.99 -4.02
N TYR A 34 -2.18 -11.68 -4.20
CA TYR A 34 -2.74 -10.97 -5.34
C TYR A 34 -2.15 -11.49 -6.66
N LEU A 35 -0.83 -11.64 -6.72
CA LEU A 35 -0.10 -12.09 -7.92
C LEU A 35 -0.30 -13.58 -8.21
N GLU A 36 -0.67 -14.39 -7.21
CA GLU A 36 -1.01 -15.80 -7.42
C GLU A 36 -2.35 -16.00 -8.15
N VAL A 37 -3.31 -15.10 -7.95
CA VAL A 37 -4.68 -15.26 -8.48
C VAL A 37 -5.01 -14.32 -9.64
N ASN A 38 -4.25 -13.24 -9.81
CA ASN A 38 -4.39 -12.29 -10.90
C ASN A 38 -3.18 -12.37 -11.82
N GLU A 39 -3.36 -12.02 -13.09
CA GLU A 39 -2.22 -11.72 -13.95
C GLU A 39 -1.43 -10.54 -13.34
N PRO A 40 -0.09 -10.59 -13.35
CA PRO A 40 0.71 -9.45 -12.90
C PRO A 40 0.29 -8.23 -13.71
N PRO A 41 0.18 -7.05 -13.08
CA PRO A 41 -0.22 -5.85 -13.80
C PRO A 41 0.77 -5.62 -14.95
N GLU A 42 0.25 -5.27 -16.12
CA GLU A 42 1.08 -4.80 -17.21
C GLU A 42 1.99 -3.68 -16.68
N PRO A 43 3.29 -3.69 -17.04
CA PRO A 43 4.19 -2.62 -16.65
C PRO A 43 3.54 -1.29 -17.06
N ASP A 44 3.25 -0.45 -16.09
CA ASP A 44 2.71 0.87 -16.38
C ASP A 44 3.87 1.75 -16.87
N GLU A 45 4.24 1.60 -18.15
CA GLU A 45 5.32 2.34 -18.81
C GLU A 45 5.10 3.87 -18.76
N LEU A 46 3.89 4.31 -18.38
CA LEU A 46 3.51 5.72 -18.25
C LEU A 46 3.65 6.25 -16.81
N ARG A 47 3.83 5.38 -15.80
CA ARG A 47 4.05 5.80 -14.41
C ARG A 47 5.54 5.96 -14.12
N GLU A 48 5.98 7.21 -14.12
CA GLU A 48 7.27 7.60 -13.58
C GLU A 48 7.17 7.88 -12.07
N PHE A 49 8.11 7.37 -11.29
CA PHE A 49 8.22 7.76 -9.88
C PHE A 49 8.71 9.21 -9.80
N VAL A 50 7.87 10.09 -9.26
CA VAL A 50 8.20 11.52 -9.12
C VAL A 50 8.83 11.82 -7.75
N GLY A 51 8.41 11.15 -6.68
CA GLY A 51 8.89 11.39 -5.31
C GLY A 51 7.95 10.90 -4.22
N VAL A 52 8.34 11.10 -2.95
CA VAL A 52 7.51 10.84 -1.77
C VAL A 52 7.36 12.12 -0.96
N GLN A 53 6.13 12.44 -0.56
CA GLN A 53 5.84 13.50 0.39
C GLN A 53 5.18 12.89 1.64
N ARG A 54 5.81 13.06 2.80
CA ARG A 54 5.20 12.72 4.08
C ARG A 54 4.41 13.91 4.58
N VAL A 55 3.13 13.70 4.88
CA VAL A 55 2.24 14.71 5.45
C VAL A 55 1.70 14.18 6.77
N GLU A 56 1.76 14.98 7.83
CA GLU A 56 1.12 14.69 9.11
C GLU A 56 -0.11 15.59 9.23
N VAL A 57 -1.23 14.99 9.64
CA VAL A 57 -2.51 15.68 9.75
C VAL A 57 -2.93 15.66 11.21
N GLU A 58 -3.15 16.84 11.79
CA GLU A 58 -3.76 16.97 13.11
C GLU A 58 -5.29 16.99 12.96
N SER A 59 -5.98 16.18 13.77
CA SER A 59 -7.43 16.32 13.88
C SER A 59 -7.74 17.60 14.62
N CYS A 60 -8.54 18.50 14.02
CA CYS A 60 -9.08 19.66 14.73
C CYS A 60 -9.76 19.20 16.02
N GLN A 61 -9.22 19.57 17.18
CA GLN A 61 -9.93 19.40 18.44
C GLN A 61 -11.03 20.45 18.48
N GLY A 62 -12.28 20.00 18.39
CA GLY A 62 -13.46 20.81 18.71
C GLY A 62 -13.61 21.01 20.21
#